data_AF-A0A672HP34-F1
#
_entry.id   AF-A0A672HP34-F1
#
_cell.length_a   1.000
_cell.length_b   1.000
_cell.length_c   1.000
_cell.angle_alpha   90.00
_cell.angle_beta   90.00
_cell.angle_gamma   90.00
#
_symmetry.space_group_name_H-M   'P 1'
#
loop_
_entity.id
_entity.type
_entity.pdbx_description
1 polymer ?
#
loop_
_entity_poly.entity_id
_entity_poly.type
_entity_poly.pdbx_seq_one_letter_code
_entity_poly.pdbx_strand_id
1 'polypeptide(L)'
;AAMTTIETQKYTCKTFGSGVVKPFDGSHFYVSSDCPFTFARFTLNRVECDIAIRRGPRGLLAHVEIIINKIKTVLHGGDISVEGNSVSLPYDHTYQHIFRYGIYTRLRSSLLPLSVTWHVLPGGIDTLRVELEHELSAGVAGLCGKDNLAGVMNKLSPEEEAENNCFCFKLKHNACRHFFSYTLDCLRAKTPSFIQICEQNSHSFEESPYIRCAFFKEVAEHCGNTSFIMRWFSGSPRCMFRSKHLLA
;
A
#
# COMPACT_ATOMS: atom_id res chain seq x y z
N ALA A 1 1.15 27.26 31.86
CA ALA A 1 2.07 26.52 30.98
C ALA A 1 1.24 25.86 29.90
N ALA A 2 1.41 26.25 28.64
CA ALA A 2 0.72 25.62 27.51
C ALA A 2 1.37 24.25 27.27
N MET A 3 0.57 23.18 27.38
CA MET A 3 0.96 21.83 26.96
C MET A 3 1.10 21.86 25.44
N THR A 4 2.34 21.99 24.95
CA THR A 4 2.65 21.75 23.54
C THR A 4 2.39 20.28 23.29
N THR A 5 1.27 19.95 22.63
CA THR A 5 1.04 18.61 22.09
C THR A 5 2.13 18.36 21.06
N ILE A 6 3.12 17.56 21.41
CA ILE A 6 4.08 17.02 20.45
C ILE A 6 3.23 16.15 19.52
N GLU A 7 2.91 16.66 18.32
CA GLU A 7 2.33 15.83 17.27
C GLU A 7 3.30 14.66 17.06
N THR A 8 2.87 13.46 17.43
CA THR A 8 3.66 12.25 17.29
C THR A 8 3.86 12.04 15.80
N GLN A 9 5.07 12.26 15.30
CA GLN A 9 5.38 12.15 13.89
C GLN A 9 5.18 10.70 13.44
N LYS A 10 4.26 10.48 12.50
CA LYS A 10 3.93 9.15 11.98
C LYS A 10 4.68 8.88 10.70
N TYR A 11 5.51 7.84 10.70
CA TYR A 11 6.20 7.34 9.52
C TYR A 11 5.31 6.30 8.85
N THR A 12 5.07 6.46 7.55
CA THR A 12 4.13 5.60 6.83
C THR A 12 4.79 4.97 5.61
N CYS A 13 4.78 3.64 5.56
CA CYS A 13 5.06 2.88 4.35
C CYS A 13 3.76 2.32 3.78
N LYS A 14 3.58 2.34 2.47
CA LYS A 14 2.37 1.83 1.81
C LYS A 14 2.71 1.05 0.56
N THR A 15 1.87 0.08 0.24
CA THR A 15 1.75 -0.40 -1.13
C THR A 15 0.28 -0.40 -1.54
N PHE A 16 0.03 -0.04 -2.79
CA PHE A 16 -1.32 0.11 -3.30
C PHE A 16 -1.41 -0.14 -4.80
N GLY A 17 -2.64 -0.32 -5.30
CA GLY A 17 -2.89 -0.67 -6.69
C GLY A 17 -2.24 -2.00 -7.06
N SER A 18 -1.62 -2.09 -8.23
CA SER A 18 -1.04 -3.32 -8.76
C SER A 18 0.42 -3.55 -8.38
N GLY A 19 1.09 -2.57 -7.75
CA GLY A 19 2.52 -2.65 -7.50
C GLY A 19 3.20 -1.38 -7.01
N VAL A 20 2.45 -0.30 -6.76
CA VAL A 20 3.03 0.95 -6.30
C VAL A 20 3.43 0.82 -4.85
N VAL A 21 4.64 1.28 -4.52
CA VAL A 21 5.19 1.31 -3.17
C VAL A 21 5.59 2.73 -2.84
N LYS A 22 5.21 3.16 -1.64
CA LYS A 22 5.70 4.38 -0.99
C LYS A 22 6.44 3.97 0.28
N PRO A 23 7.78 3.96 0.29
CA PRO A 23 8.57 3.65 1.49
C PRO A 23 8.44 4.73 2.56
N PHE A 24 9.08 4.51 3.71
CA PHE A 24 9.10 5.48 4.81
C PHE A 24 9.77 6.82 4.44
N ASP A 25 10.63 6.84 3.42
CA ASP A 25 11.25 8.08 2.91
C ASP A 25 10.30 8.95 2.07
N GLY A 26 9.12 8.43 1.74
CA GLY A 26 8.09 9.12 0.96
C GLY A 26 8.29 9.13 -0.55
N SER A 27 9.36 8.52 -1.07
CA SER A 27 9.53 8.28 -2.50
C SER A 27 8.43 7.34 -3.02
N HIS A 28 8.16 7.33 -4.32
CA HIS A 28 7.22 6.38 -4.92
C HIS A 28 7.94 5.63 -6.03
N PHE A 29 7.73 4.32 -6.07
CA PHE A 29 8.20 3.47 -7.16
C PHE A 29 7.20 2.35 -7.44
N TYR A 30 7.44 1.59 -8.50
CA TYR A 30 6.58 0.50 -8.94
C TYR A 30 7.36 -0.82 -9.03
N VAL A 31 6.73 -1.90 -8.57
CA VAL A 31 7.25 -3.28 -8.69
C VAL A 31 6.15 -4.16 -9.28
N SER A 32 6.40 -4.72 -10.46
CA SER A 32 5.54 -5.73 -11.08
C SER A 32 6.10 -7.12 -10.82
N SER A 33 5.44 -7.88 -9.95
CA SER A 33 5.75 -9.30 -9.73
C SER A 33 4.67 -9.96 -8.85
N ASP A 34 4.47 -11.25 -9.06
CA ASP A 34 3.63 -12.16 -8.27
C ASP A 34 4.44 -13.02 -7.28
N CYS A 35 5.76 -12.80 -7.20
CA CYS A 35 6.64 -13.44 -6.23
C CYS A 35 6.38 -12.90 -4.80
N PRO A 36 6.70 -13.68 -3.76
CA PRO A 36 6.78 -13.16 -2.40
C PRO A 36 7.89 -12.11 -2.24
N PHE A 37 7.60 -11.01 -1.58
CA PHE A 37 8.56 -9.97 -1.21
C PHE A 37 8.52 -9.68 0.28
N THR A 38 9.68 -9.40 0.87
CA THR A 38 9.74 -8.72 2.17
C THR A 38 9.30 -7.27 1.98
N PHE A 39 8.14 -6.94 2.53
CA PHE A 39 7.60 -5.59 2.50
C PHE A 39 8.30 -4.70 3.54
N ALA A 40 8.34 -5.16 4.79
CA ALA A 40 9.08 -4.50 5.86
C ALA A 40 9.61 -5.55 6.83
N ARG A 41 10.91 -5.49 7.14
CA ARG A 41 11.52 -6.28 8.22
C ARG A 41 12.40 -5.38 9.05
N PHE A 42 12.19 -5.38 10.36
CA PHE A 42 12.97 -4.57 11.30
C PHE A 42 12.86 -5.14 12.72
N THR A 43 13.77 -4.71 13.57
CA THR A 43 13.75 -5.01 15.01
C THR A 43 13.71 -3.72 15.78
N LEU A 44 12.75 -3.57 16.69
CA LEU A 44 12.62 -2.41 17.56
C LEU A 44 12.46 -2.89 19.00
N ASN A 45 13.28 -2.37 19.92
CA ASN A 45 13.27 -2.77 21.33
C ASN A 45 13.33 -4.30 21.55
N ARG A 46 14.16 -5.00 20.75
CA ARG A 46 14.31 -6.48 20.74
C ARG A 46 13.05 -7.25 20.28
N VAL A 47 12.04 -6.56 19.78
CA VAL A 47 10.87 -7.16 19.16
C VAL A 47 11.04 -7.14 17.65
N GLU A 48 11.03 -8.32 17.05
CA GLU A 48 11.12 -8.49 15.60
C GLU A 48 9.74 -8.32 14.95
N CYS A 49 9.74 -7.60 13.83
CA CYS A 49 8.61 -7.45 12.93
C CYS A 49 9.04 -7.88 11.53
N ASP A 50 8.30 -8.78 10.92
CA ASP A 50 8.46 -9.19 9.53
C ASP A 50 7.10 -9.15 8.82
N ILE A 51 7.04 -8.43 7.71
CA ILE A 51 5.86 -8.34 6.87
C ILE A 51 6.27 -8.78 5.47
N ALA A 52 5.70 -9.89 5.02
CA ALA A 52 5.86 -10.39 3.67
C ALA A 52 4.56 -10.24 2.88
N ILE A 53 4.69 -9.95 1.59
CA ILE A 53 3.56 -9.75 0.69
C ILE A 53 3.72 -10.60 -0.56
N ARG A 54 2.61 -11.04 -1.14
CA ARG A 54 2.57 -11.66 -2.47
C ARG A 54 1.34 -11.18 -3.23
N ARG A 55 1.55 -10.73 -4.47
CA ARG A 55 0.47 -10.33 -5.36
C ARG A 55 -0.07 -11.53 -6.14
N GLY A 56 -1.34 -11.47 -6.49
CA GLY A 56 -1.95 -12.41 -7.40
C GLY A 56 -1.89 -11.93 -8.86
N PRO A 57 -2.37 -12.74 -9.81
CA PRO A 57 -2.35 -12.42 -11.24
C PRO A 57 -3.20 -11.19 -11.60
N ARG A 58 -4.12 -10.79 -10.72
CA ARG A 58 -4.94 -9.58 -10.88
C ARG A 58 -4.27 -8.31 -10.33
N GLY A 59 -2.99 -8.36 -10.00
CA GLY A 59 -2.23 -7.24 -9.44
C GLY A 59 -2.55 -6.94 -7.97
N LEU A 60 -3.68 -7.36 -7.42
CA LEU A 60 -4.00 -7.20 -6.00
C LEU A 60 -3.16 -8.12 -5.10
N LEU A 61 -2.96 -7.71 -3.85
CA LEU A 61 -2.33 -8.55 -2.83
C LEU A 61 -3.24 -9.76 -2.54
N ALA A 62 -2.72 -10.96 -2.81
CA ALA A 62 -3.42 -12.21 -2.58
C ALA A 62 -3.07 -12.80 -1.20
N HIS A 63 -1.86 -12.53 -0.72
CA HIS A 63 -1.35 -13.04 0.54
C HIS A 63 -0.49 -11.99 1.24
N VAL A 64 -0.73 -11.79 2.53
CA VAL A 64 0.11 -10.96 3.41
C VAL A 64 0.38 -11.76 4.68
N GLU A 65 1.63 -11.82 5.08
CA GLU A 65 2.07 -12.47 6.31
C GLU A 65 2.68 -11.40 7.22
N ILE A 66 2.14 -11.26 8.42
CA ILE A 66 2.54 -10.29 9.43
C ILE A 66 3.01 -11.08 10.65
N ILE A 67 4.30 -11.06 10.94
CA ILE A 67 4.88 -11.70 12.11
C ILE A 67 5.36 -10.61 13.06
N ILE A 68 4.78 -10.57 14.26
CA ILE A 68 5.20 -9.65 15.33
C ILE A 68 5.48 -10.49 16.57
N ASN A 69 6.72 -10.47 17.04
CA ASN A 69 7.15 -11.28 18.19
C ASN A 69 6.75 -12.75 18.06
N LYS A 70 7.03 -13.36 16.89
CA LYS A 70 6.71 -14.76 16.53
C LYS A 70 5.23 -15.08 16.35
N ILE A 71 4.31 -14.16 16.67
CA ILE A 71 2.89 -14.34 16.38
C ILE A 71 2.64 -14.03 14.91
N LYS A 72 2.20 -15.05 14.17
CA LYS A 72 1.93 -15.01 12.73
C LYS A 72 0.44 -14.73 12.48
N THR A 73 0.21 -13.62 11.80
CA THR A 73 -1.10 -13.23 11.27
C THR A 73 -1.05 -13.25 9.76
N VAL A 74 -1.96 -13.97 9.13
CA VAL A 74 -2.03 -14.15 7.68
C VAL A 74 -3.33 -13.55 7.15
N LEU A 75 -3.21 -12.78 6.08
CA LEU A 75 -4.32 -12.27 5.28
C LEU A 75 -4.33 -13.04 3.95
N HIS A 76 -5.42 -13.73 3.65
CA HIS A 76 -5.56 -14.48 2.40
C HIS A 76 -6.92 -14.18 1.76
N GLY A 77 -6.92 -13.44 0.64
CA GLY A 77 -8.16 -13.09 -0.07
C GLY A 77 -9.18 -12.26 0.75
N GLY A 78 -8.79 -11.74 1.92
CA GLY A 78 -9.68 -11.03 2.85
C GLY A 78 -9.91 -11.77 4.17
N ASP A 79 -9.70 -13.09 4.20
CA ASP A 79 -9.77 -13.87 5.42
C ASP A 79 -8.56 -13.61 6.30
N ILE A 80 -8.78 -13.60 7.61
CA ILE A 80 -7.77 -13.34 8.63
C ILE A 80 -7.60 -14.61 9.43
N SER A 81 -6.36 -15.08 9.54
CA SER A 81 -6.00 -16.15 10.46
C SER A 81 -4.83 -15.74 11.35
N VAL A 82 -4.90 -16.09 12.63
CA VAL A 82 -3.84 -15.85 13.61
C VAL A 82 -3.41 -17.20 14.18
N GLU A 83 -2.11 -17.50 14.11
CA GLU A 83 -1.55 -18.81 14.51
C GLU A 83 -2.26 -20.00 13.82
N GLY A 84 -2.67 -19.81 12.55
CA GLY A 84 -3.37 -20.82 11.75
C GLY A 84 -4.88 -20.93 12.01
N ASN A 85 -5.44 -20.21 12.98
CA ASN A 85 -6.86 -20.23 13.28
C ASN A 85 -7.57 -19.04 12.61
N SER A 86 -8.67 -19.30 11.91
CA SER A 86 -9.51 -18.23 11.36
C SER A 86 -10.15 -17.42 12.49
N VAL A 87 -10.22 -16.09 12.34
CA VAL A 87 -10.70 -15.18 13.39
C VAL A 87 -11.81 -14.26 12.89
N SER A 88 -12.75 -13.92 13.78
CA SER A 88 -13.75 -12.88 13.57
C SER A 88 -13.28 -11.56 14.17
N LEU A 89 -13.69 -10.43 13.58
CA LEU A 89 -13.39 -9.10 14.12
C LEU A 89 -14.49 -8.61 15.09
N PRO A 90 -14.13 -7.89 16.16
CA PRO A 90 -12.78 -7.60 16.61
C PRO A 90 -12.10 -8.86 17.17
N TYR A 91 -10.76 -8.89 17.09
CA TYR A 91 -9.95 -9.99 17.60
C TYR A 91 -8.81 -9.46 18.45
N ASP A 92 -8.72 -9.97 19.68
CA ASP A 92 -7.65 -9.68 20.63
C ASP A 92 -6.87 -10.95 20.91
N HIS A 93 -5.55 -10.88 20.71
CA HIS A 93 -4.68 -12.01 21.03
C HIS A 93 -3.29 -11.54 21.42
N THR A 94 -2.95 -11.80 22.69
CA THR A 94 -1.64 -11.57 23.32
C THR A 94 -1.12 -10.13 23.17
N TYR A 95 -0.64 -9.78 21.97
CA TYR A 95 0.00 -8.51 21.64
C TYR A 95 -0.65 -7.78 20.46
N GLN A 96 -1.75 -8.29 19.94
CA GLN A 96 -2.39 -7.79 18.73
C GLN A 96 -3.88 -7.53 18.99
N HIS A 97 -4.33 -6.35 18.57
CA HIS A 97 -5.74 -5.99 18.49
C HIS A 97 -6.09 -5.75 17.02
N ILE A 98 -7.00 -6.54 16.47
CA ILE A 98 -7.46 -6.45 15.07
C ILE A 98 -8.92 -6.00 15.06
N PHE A 99 -9.21 -4.89 14.37
CA PHE A 99 -10.52 -4.25 14.42
C PHE A 99 -10.86 -3.52 13.13
N ARG A 100 -12.15 -3.18 12.96
CA ARG A 100 -12.62 -2.35 11.84
C ARG A 100 -12.20 -0.89 12.04
N TYR A 101 -11.64 -0.28 11.01
CA TYR A 101 -11.20 1.11 11.00
C TYR A 101 -11.82 1.82 9.78
N GLY A 102 -13.07 2.25 9.91
CA GLY A 102 -13.87 2.73 8.78
C GLY A 102 -14.07 1.61 7.75
N ILE A 103 -13.70 1.86 6.49
CA ILE A 103 -13.71 0.84 5.42
C ILE A 103 -12.52 -0.13 5.50
N TYR A 104 -11.54 0.14 6.35
CA TYR A 104 -10.34 -0.65 6.49
C TYR A 104 -10.45 -1.65 7.64
N THR A 105 -9.50 -2.58 7.68
CA THR A 105 -9.18 -3.35 8.88
C THR A 105 -7.80 -2.94 9.37
N ARG A 106 -7.63 -2.84 10.68
CA ARG A 106 -6.38 -2.43 11.30
C ARG A 106 -5.97 -3.42 12.37
N LEU A 107 -4.72 -3.86 12.32
CA LEU A 107 -3.99 -4.52 13.39
C LEU A 107 -3.16 -3.47 14.12
N ARG A 108 -3.32 -3.39 15.44
CA ARG A 108 -2.48 -2.59 16.33
C ARG A 108 -1.65 -3.52 17.20
N SER A 109 -0.34 -3.30 17.22
CA SER A 109 0.54 -3.98 18.16
C SER A 109 0.52 -3.28 19.51
N SER A 110 0.51 -4.03 20.61
CA SER A 110 0.74 -3.50 21.96
C SER A 110 2.23 -3.53 22.36
N LEU A 111 3.07 -4.27 21.62
CA LEU A 111 4.52 -4.36 21.85
C LEU A 111 5.33 -3.32 21.08
N LEU A 112 4.85 -2.97 19.89
CA LEU A 112 5.48 -2.02 18.99
C LEU A 112 4.55 -0.83 18.79
N PRO A 113 5.06 0.41 18.66
CA PRO A 113 4.30 1.56 18.20
C PRO A 113 4.00 1.45 16.69
N LEU A 114 3.40 0.33 16.30
CA LEU A 114 3.17 -0.14 14.94
C LEU A 114 1.69 -0.41 14.74
N SER A 115 1.16 0.03 13.60
CA SER A 115 -0.11 -0.48 13.09
C SER A 115 0.01 -0.89 11.63
N VAL A 116 -0.71 -1.96 11.29
CA VAL A 116 -0.84 -2.45 9.91
C VAL A 116 -2.30 -2.32 9.52
N THR A 117 -2.58 -1.59 8.45
CA THR A 117 -3.93 -1.28 7.99
C THR A 117 -4.09 -1.73 6.55
N TRP A 118 -5.19 -2.43 6.24
CA TRP A 118 -5.45 -2.91 4.89
C TRP A 118 -6.91 -2.72 4.48
N HIS A 119 -7.12 -2.68 3.17
CA HIS A 119 -8.43 -2.62 2.55
C HIS A 119 -8.65 -3.86 1.69
N VAL A 120 -9.79 -4.51 1.89
CA VAL A 120 -10.15 -5.72 1.15
C VAL A 120 -11.18 -5.34 0.08
N LEU A 121 -10.94 -5.81 -1.14
CA LEU A 121 -11.84 -5.70 -2.27
C LEU A 121 -12.15 -7.09 -2.82
N PRO A 122 -13.18 -7.22 -3.68
CA PRO A 122 -13.40 -8.43 -4.44
C PRO A 122 -12.14 -8.85 -5.18
N GLY A 123 -11.48 -9.88 -4.66
CA GLY A 123 -10.32 -10.48 -5.29
C GLY A 123 -8.94 -10.16 -4.72
N GLY A 124 -8.86 -9.43 -3.61
CA GLY A 124 -7.62 -9.24 -2.87
C GLY A 124 -7.57 -7.94 -2.11
N ILE A 125 -6.38 -7.57 -1.68
CA ILE A 125 -6.10 -6.34 -0.97
C ILE A 125 -5.51 -5.32 -1.95
N ASP A 126 -6.14 -4.17 -2.09
CA ASP A 126 -5.65 -3.08 -2.97
C ASP A 126 -4.73 -2.10 -2.26
N THR A 127 -4.77 -2.04 -0.94
CA THR A 127 -3.93 -1.15 -0.13
C THR A 127 -3.50 -1.86 1.15
N LEU A 128 -2.19 -1.82 1.43
CA LEU A 128 -1.57 -2.19 2.69
C LEU A 128 -0.72 -1.01 3.19
N ARG A 129 -0.90 -0.63 4.45
CA ARG A 129 -0.27 0.52 5.08
C ARG A 129 0.35 0.09 6.40
N VAL A 130 1.61 0.44 6.60
CA VAL A 130 2.36 0.23 7.84
C VAL A 130 2.69 1.60 8.41
N GLU A 131 2.22 1.87 9.62
CA GLU A 131 2.41 3.13 10.34
C GLU A 131 3.23 2.89 11.60
N LEU A 132 4.27 3.71 11.79
CA LEU A 132 5.15 3.72 12.95
C LEU A 132 5.07 5.09 13.63
N GLU A 133 4.94 5.10 14.96
CA GLU A 133 4.95 6.35 15.77
C GLU A 133 6.35 6.72 16.27
N HIS A 134 7.38 6.02 15.78
CA HIS A 134 8.78 6.26 16.11
C HIS A 134 9.63 6.20 14.84
N GLU A 135 10.63 7.08 14.73
CA GLU A 135 11.58 7.05 13.64
C GLU A 135 12.47 5.80 13.76
N LEU A 136 12.54 4.98 12.73
CA LEU A 136 13.52 3.90 12.68
C LEU A 136 14.84 4.50 12.18
N SER A 137 15.78 4.69 13.10
CA SER A 137 17.04 5.40 12.87
C SER A 137 17.99 4.73 11.85
N ALA A 138 17.82 3.42 11.61
CA ALA A 138 18.34 2.66 10.47
C ALA A 138 17.80 1.22 10.55
N GLY A 139 17.87 0.43 9.47
CA GLY A 139 17.70 -1.03 9.54
C GLY A 139 16.34 -1.61 9.14
N VAL A 140 15.49 -0.85 8.43
CA VAL A 140 14.32 -1.44 7.75
C VAL A 140 14.78 -2.13 6.47
N ALA A 141 14.69 -3.45 6.44
CA ALA A 141 14.88 -4.25 5.23
C ALA A 141 13.57 -4.41 4.46
N GLY A 142 13.68 -4.68 3.15
CA GLY A 142 12.55 -4.86 2.25
C GLY A 142 12.13 -3.55 1.55
N LEU A 143 10.94 -3.60 0.93
CA LEU A 143 10.40 -2.53 0.08
C LEU A 143 10.14 -1.21 0.82
N CYS A 144 9.94 -1.24 2.14
CA CYS A 144 9.77 -0.05 2.96
C CYS A 144 11.08 0.64 3.38
N GLY A 145 12.24 0.03 3.09
CA GLY A 145 13.56 0.56 3.44
C GLY A 145 14.08 1.61 2.45
N LYS A 146 14.91 2.53 2.95
CA LYS A 146 15.48 3.67 2.22
C LYS A 146 16.53 3.27 1.16
N ASP A 147 17.25 2.17 1.39
CA ASP A 147 18.46 1.83 0.61
C ASP A 147 18.26 0.65 -0.38
N ASN A 148 17.05 0.09 -0.48
CA ASN A 148 16.84 -1.19 -1.17
C ASN A 148 16.41 -1.10 -2.65
N LEU A 149 16.25 0.10 -3.22
CA LEU A 149 15.91 0.22 -4.64
C LEU A 149 16.97 -0.43 -5.56
N ALA A 150 18.25 -0.22 -5.26
CA ALA A 150 19.35 -0.83 -6.02
C ALA A 150 19.39 -2.37 -5.88
N GLY A 151 19.11 -2.90 -4.68
CA GLY A 151 19.09 -4.35 -4.42
C GLY A 151 17.88 -5.07 -5.03
N VAL A 152 16.71 -4.40 -5.09
CA VAL A 152 15.51 -4.92 -5.76
C VAL A 152 15.70 -4.91 -7.28
N MET A 153 16.27 -3.83 -7.84
CA MET A 153 16.61 -3.76 -9.26
C MET A 153 17.69 -4.77 -9.68
N ASN A 154 18.67 -5.06 -8.81
CA ASN A 154 19.69 -6.08 -9.11
C ASN A 154 19.19 -7.53 -8.96
N LYS A 155 18.10 -7.78 -8.21
CA LYS A 155 17.41 -9.08 -8.20
C LYS A 155 16.47 -9.26 -9.38
N LEU A 156 16.10 -8.17 -10.04
CA LEU A 156 15.50 -8.15 -11.37
C LEU A 156 16.65 -8.20 -12.41
N SER A 157 17.47 -9.26 -12.40
CA SER A 157 18.47 -9.43 -13.46
C SER A 157 17.78 -9.47 -14.83
N PRO A 158 18.20 -8.68 -15.82
CA PRO A 158 17.83 -8.85 -17.21
C PRO A 158 18.75 -9.91 -17.83
N GLU A 159 18.57 -11.17 -17.43
CA GLU A 159 19.22 -12.30 -18.11
C GLU A 159 18.12 -13.18 -18.70
N GLU A 160 17.61 -12.72 -19.84
CA GLU A 160 17.28 -13.51 -21.03
C GLU A 160 16.63 -12.54 -22.03
N GLU A 161 17.49 -11.83 -22.75
CA GLU A 161 17.14 -11.33 -24.07
C GLU A 161 17.04 -12.57 -24.99
N ALA A 162 15.86 -13.20 -24.99
CA ALA A 162 15.51 -14.25 -25.93
C ALA A 162 14.01 -14.17 -26.27
N GLU A 163 13.75 -13.64 -27.47
CA GLU A 163 12.68 -14.11 -28.37
C GLU A 163 11.27 -14.29 -27.77
N ASN A 164 10.68 -13.20 -27.28
CA ASN A 164 9.25 -12.95 -27.49
C ASN A 164 8.91 -11.51 -27.12
N ASN A 165 8.90 -10.64 -28.13
CA ASN A 165 8.08 -9.44 -28.29
C ASN A 165 7.31 -8.94 -27.04
N CYS A 166 8.02 -8.50 -26.00
CA CYS A 166 7.40 -7.74 -24.92
C CYS A 166 7.32 -6.28 -25.38
N PHE A 167 6.38 -6.01 -26.29
CA PHE A 167 6.05 -4.65 -26.66
C PHE A 167 5.42 -3.96 -25.45
N CYS A 168 6.15 -3.04 -24.81
CA CYS A 168 5.54 -1.97 -24.03
C CYS A 168 4.73 -1.09 -24.99
N PHE A 169 3.49 -1.48 -25.27
CA PHE A 169 2.57 -0.58 -25.96
C PHE A 169 2.35 0.63 -25.06
N LYS A 170 2.84 1.79 -25.48
CA LYS A 170 2.43 3.09 -24.93
C LYS A 170 0.98 3.34 -25.31
N LEU A 171 0.04 2.59 -24.72
CA LEU A 171 -1.35 2.98 -24.75
C LEU A 171 -1.46 4.26 -23.93
N LYS A 172 -1.68 5.38 -24.62
CA LYS A 172 -2.09 6.65 -24.01
C LYS A 172 -3.42 6.42 -23.31
N HIS A 173 -3.38 5.93 -22.07
CA HIS A 173 -4.54 5.99 -21.21
C HIS A 173 -4.72 7.45 -20.82
N ASN A 174 -5.68 8.10 -21.50
CA ASN A 174 -6.07 9.45 -21.15
C ASN A 174 -6.53 9.55 -19.69
N ALA A 175 -6.89 8.43 -19.04
CA ALA A 175 -7.29 8.38 -17.65
C ALA A 175 -6.23 8.93 -16.67
N CYS A 176 -4.95 8.53 -16.77
CA CYS A 176 -3.90 9.05 -15.90
C CYS A 176 -3.71 10.56 -16.16
N ARG A 177 -3.50 10.96 -17.42
CA ARG A 177 -3.29 12.38 -17.77
C ARG A 177 -4.47 13.27 -17.40
N HIS A 178 -5.69 12.81 -17.64
CA HIS A 178 -6.92 13.49 -17.26
C HIS A 178 -7.00 13.63 -15.73
N PHE A 179 -6.74 12.57 -14.97
CA PHE A 179 -6.69 12.64 -13.50
C PHE A 179 -5.67 13.68 -13.01
N PHE A 180 -4.45 13.66 -13.56
CA PHE A 180 -3.38 14.58 -13.17
C PHE A 180 -3.59 16.04 -13.64
N SER A 181 -4.51 16.30 -14.57
CA SER A 181 -4.90 17.69 -14.88
C SER A 181 -5.58 18.39 -13.69
N TYR A 182 -6.14 17.63 -12.75
CA TYR A 182 -6.75 18.15 -11.53
C TYR A 182 -5.76 18.33 -10.36
N THR A 183 -4.49 17.93 -10.51
CA THR A 183 -3.47 17.98 -9.44
C THR A 183 -2.47 19.13 -9.58
N LEU A 184 -2.70 20.06 -10.50
CA LEU A 184 -1.76 21.14 -10.85
C LEU A 184 -1.47 22.07 -9.67
N ASP A 185 -2.45 22.27 -8.79
CA ASP A 185 -2.35 23.05 -7.55
C ASP A 185 -1.41 22.41 -6.51
N CYS A 186 -1.24 21.08 -6.58
CA CYS A 186 -0.55 20.25 -5.60
C CYS A 186 0.82 19.71 -6.06
N LEU A 187 0.86 18.92 -7.13
CA LEU A 187 2.05 18.13 -7.48
C LEU A 187 3.10 18.93 -8.27
N ARG A 188 2.66 19.88 -9.11
CA ARG A 188 3.51 20.76 -9.92
C ARG A 188 4.65 19.99 -10.61
N ALA A 189 5.90 20.19 -10.18
CA ALA A 189 7.09 19.57 -10.73
C ALA A 189 7.13 18.03 -10.57
N LYS A 190 6.40 17.46 -9.59
CA LYS A 190 6.33 16.00 -9.39
C LYS A 190 5.34 15.30 -10.32
N THR A 191 4.46 16.05 -10.99
CA THR A 191 3.38 15.51 -11.84
C THR A 191 3.87 14.48 -12.87
N PRO A 192 4.97 14.72 -13.63
CA PRO A 192 5.44 13.75 -14.62
C PRO A 192 5.82 12.39 -14.02
N SER A 193 6.49 12.38 -12.86
CA SER A 193 6.87 11.15 -12.15
C SER A 193 5.64 10.36 -11.69
N PHE A 194 4.63 11.05 -11.14
CA PHE A 194 3.39 10.40 -10.74
C PHE A 194 2.56 9.87 -11.94
N ILE A 195 2.57 10.57 -13.08
CA ILE A 195 1.95 10.06 -14.32
C ILE A 195 2.63 8.76 -14.77
N GLN A 196 3.96 8.71 -14.75
CA GLN A 196 4.70 7.50 -15.12
C GLN A 196 4.33 6.31 -14.23
N ILE A 197 4.28 6.51 -12.91
CA ILE A 197 3.89 5.45 -11.97
C ILE A 197 2.42 5.06 -12.16
N CYS A 198 1.53 6.00 -12.51
CA CYS A 198 0.13 5.70 -12.83
C CYS A 198 0.00 4.80 -14.07
N GLU A 199 0.78 5.10 -15.11
CA GLU A 199 0.81 4.32 -16.34
C GLU A 199 1.32 2.90 -16.06
N GLN A 200 2.39 2.76 -15.27
CA GLN A 200 2.91 1.46 -14.82
C GLN A 200 1.88 0.68 -13.97
N ASN A 201 1.23 1.35 -13.01
CA ASN A 201 0.20 0.75 -12.17
C ASN A 201 -1.00 0.24 -12.97
N SER A 202 -1.36 0.94 -14.04
CA SER A 202 -2.56 0.61 -14.84
C SER A 202 -2.27 -0.41 -15.95
N HIS A 203 -1.01 -0.63 -16.29
CA HIS A 203 -0.62 -1.55 -17.36
C HIS A 203 -1.13 -2.96 -17.09
N SER A 204 -1.79 -3.57 -18.08
CA SER A 204 -2.47 -4.88 -17.97
C SER A 204 -3.67 -4.93 -17.01
N PHE A 205 -4.05 -3.80 -16.41
CA PHE A 205 -5.15 -3.67 -15.46
C PHE A 205 -6.04 -2.46 -15.78
N GLU A 206 -6.09 -2.05 -17.04
CA GLU A 206 -6.73 -0.83 -17.54
C GLU A 206 -8.22 -0.75 -17.16
N GLU A 207 -8.89 -1.90 -17.21
CA GLU A 207 -10.31 -2.05 -16.91
C GLU A 207 -10.59 -2.25 -15.41
N SER A 208 -9.56 -2.39 -14.57
CA SER A 208 -9.74 -2.60 -13.13
C SER A 208 -9.98 -1.28 -12.40
N PRO A 209 -11.23 -0.97 -11.96
CA PRO A 209 -11.46 0.20 -11.13
C PRO A 209 -10.75 0.08 -9.78
N TYR A 210 -10.57 -1.14 -9.27
CA TYR A 210 -9.88 -1.39 -7.99
C TYR A 210 -8.44 -0.88 -8.01
N ILE A 211 -7.68 -1.21 -9.05
CA ILE A 211 -6.27 -0.81 -9.18
C ILE A 211 -6.14 0.69 -9.45
N ARG A 212 -6.94 1.22 -10.37
CA ARG A 212 -6.91 2.63 -10.74
C ARG A 212 -7.32 3.53 -9.58
N CYS A 213 -8.42 3.20 -8.90
CA CYS A 213 -8.97 4.05 -7.85
C CYS A 213 -8.15 3.98 -6.56
N ALA A 214 -7.49 2.87 -6.25
CA ALA A 214 -6.52 2.80 -5.15
C ALA A 214 -5.39 3.83 -5.35
N PHE A 215 -4.84 3.91 -6.56
CA PHE A 215 -3.80 4.88 -6.90
C PHE A 215 -4.31 6.33 -6.85
N PHE A 216 -5.46 6.61 -7.47
CA PHE A 216 -6.05 7.96 -7.47
C PHE A 216 -6.39 8.45 -6.06
N LYS A 217 -6.91 7.57 -5.21
CA LYS A 217 -7.17 7.89 -3.81
C LYS A 217 -5.92 8.32 -3.07
N GLU A 218 -4.83 7.58 -3.23
CA GLU A 218 -3.55 7.89 -2.56
C GLU A 218 -2.94 9.22 -3.05
N VAL A 219 -3.09 9.56 -4.34
CA VAL A 219 -2.68 10.87 -4.85
C VAL A 219 -3.58 11.99 -4.29
N ALA A 220 -4.89 11.77 -4.23
CA ALA A 220 -5.82 12.74 -3.67
C ALA A 220 -5.56 12.99 -2.17
N GLU A 221 -5.32 11.92 -1.40
CA GLU A 221 -4.90 12.00 0.02
C GLU A 221 -3.55 12.74 0.15
N HIS A 222 -2.60 12.51 -0.75
CA HIS A 222 -1.30 13.19 -0.75
C HIS A 222 -1.43 14.70 -0.95
N CYS A 223 -2.38 15.14 -1.78
CA CYS A 223 -2.67 16.55 -2.00
C CYS A 223 -3.47 17.21 -0.88
N GLY A 224 -3.99 16.42 0.07
CA GLY A 224 -4.71 16.89 1.24
C GLY A 224 -6.20 17.08 1.01
N ASN A 225 -6.95 17.05 2.12
CA ASN A 225 -8.42 16.99 2.11
C ASN A 225 -9.11 18.21 1.51
N THR A 226 -8.44 19.36 1.51
CA THR A 226 -8.98 20.63 1.01
C THR A 226 -8.66 20.88 -0.47
N SER A 227 -7.82 20.04 -1.08
CA SER A 227 -7.36 20.19 -2.47
C SER A 227 -8.49 20.02 -3.48
N PHE A 228 -8.30 20.60 -4.68
CA PHE A 228 -9.26 20.47 -5.77
C PHE A 228 -9.42 19.01 -6.21
N ILE A 229 -8.30 18.28 -6.31
CA ILE A 229 -8.33 16.86 -6.69
C ILE A 229 -9.13 16.01 -5.70
N MET A 230 -9.05 16.26 -4.39
CA MET A 230 -9.81 15.48 -3.41
C MET A 230 -11.32 15.66 -3.57
N ARG A 231 -11.78 16.88 -3.88
CA ARG A 231 -13.20 17.16 -4.19
C ARG A 231 -13.64 16.44 -5.45
N TRP A 232 -12.82 16.51 -6.50
CA TRP A 232 -13.09 15.82 -7.77
C TRP A 232 -13.16 14.30 -7.57
N PHE A 233 -12.20 13.73 -6.85
CA PHE A 233 -12.15 12.29 -6.56
C PHE A 233 -13.38 11.83 -5.78
N SER A 234 -13.77 12.57 -4.73
CA SER A 234 -14.94 12.26 -3.90
C SER A 234 -16.26 12.32 -4.67
N GLY A 235 -16.35 13.20 -5.69
CA GLY A 235 -17.51 13.30 -6.58
C GLY A 235 -17.47 12.35 -7.79
N SER A 236 -16.38 11.60 -7.99
CA SER A 236 -16.20 10.78 -9.20
C SER A 236 -17.00 9.48 -9.11
N PRO A 237 -18.00 9.25 -9.97
CA PRO A 237 -18.80 8.03 -9.94
C PRO A 237 -17.98 6.79 -10.31
N ARG A 238 -16.85 6.96 -11.00
CA ARG A 238 -15.98 5.86 -11.46
C ARG A 238 -15.13 5.24 -10.35
N CYS A 239 -14.91 5.97 -9.26
CA CYS A 239 -14.16 5.52 -8.09
C CYS A 239 -14.98 5.52 -6.80
N MET A 240 -16.31 5.63 -6.93
CA MET A 240 -17.23 5.53 -5.83
C MET A 240 -17.36 4.06 -5.42
N PHE A 241 -16.51 3.61 -4.49
CA PHE A 241 -16.73 2.35 -3.80
C PHE A 241 -17.94 2.52 -2.89
N ARG A 242 -19.15 2.38 -3.45
CA ARG A 242 -20.37 2.27 -2.64
C ARG A 242 -20.21 1.04 -1.76
N SER A 243 -19.94 1.25 -0.48
CA SER A 243 -20.10 0.23 0.54
C SER A 243 -21.56 -0.22 0.49
N LYS A 244 -21.85 -1.34 -0.17
CA LYS A 244 -23.21 -1.90 -0.26
C LYS A 244 -23.67 -2.56 1.07
N HIS A 245 -23.05 -2.24 2.20
CA HIS A 245 -23.40 -2.81 3.51
C HIS A 245 -23.71 -1.78 4.61
N LEU A 246 -24.15 -0.58 4.24
CA LEU A 246 -24.68 0.42 5.19
C LEU A 246 -26.08 0.87 4.78
N LEU A 247 -26.96 -0.09 4.54
CA LEU A 247 -28.41 0.07 4.60
C LEU A 247 -28.98 -1.23 5.20
N ALA A 248 -28.98 -1.29 6.53
CA ALA A 248 -29.93 -2.02 7.34
C ALA A 248 -30.50 -1.02 8.34
#